data_AF-A0A850QN08-F1
#
_entry.id   AF-A0A850QN08-F1
#
_cell.length_a   1.000
_cell.length_b   1.000
_cell.length_c   1.000
_cell.angle_alpha   90.00
_cell.angle_beta   90.00
_cell.angle_gamma   90.00
#
_symmetry.space_group_name_H-M   'P 1'
#
loop_
_entity.id
_entity.type
_entity.pdbx_description
1 polymer ?
#
loop_
_entity_poly.entity_id
_entity_poly.type
_entity_poly.pdbx_seq_one_letter_code
_entity_poly.pdbx_strand_id
1 'polypeptide(L)'
;DLILIETIFDTLNAKACAFAVESVFDELGYQLPIMISGTITDASGRTLSGQTTEAFYNALRHVKPISFGLNCALGPDELRQYVAELSRLAECSVSAHPNAGLPNAFGEYDLEPKEMAEHIAEWAQSGFLNLVGGCCGTTPEHIRQMAAVTQNIKPRTPPSIPVACRLSGLEPLNIEKNSLFINVGERTNVTGSARFKRLIKEELYDEALEVARQQVEAGAQIIDINMDEGMLDAKAAMVRFLNLCATEPEIAKVPIMVDSSKWEVIEAGLQCVQGKPIVNSISLKEGKAKFIEQAKLIQRYGAAVIVMAFDEEGQADTRERKVEICTQAYRILVDEVGFAPEDIIFDPNIFAVATGIEEHNNYAVDFIEAVGEIKATLPHAMISGGVSNVSFSFRGNDPVREAIHAVFLYYCFQKGMDMGIVNAGQLAIYDDLPQELRQAVEDVVLNLREDSTERLLDIAEKYRGTGKVEEDRSAQEWRSWPVEKRLEHALVKGIT
;
A
#
# COMPACT_ATOMS: atom_id res chain seq x y z
N ASP A 1 10.82 -27.57 17.97
CA ASP A 1 10.73 -26.44 18.90
C ASP A 1 10.41 -25.12 18.22
N LEU A 2 11.05 -24.77 17.08
CA LEU A 2 10.76 -23.57 16.30
C LEU A 2 11.19 -23.76 14.84
N ILE A 3 10.80 -22.85 13.95
CA ILE A 3 11.29 -22.72 12.57
C ILE A 3 12.03 -21.38 12.46
N LEU A 4 13.26 -21.37 11.93
CA LEU A 4 14.04 -20.16 11.67
C LEU A 4 14.21 -19.98 10.16
N ILE A 5 13.67 -18.88 9.63
CA ILE A 5 13.91 -18.42 8.26
C ILE A 5 14.98 -17.33 8.36
N GLU A 6 16.23 -17.66 8.08
CA GLU A 6 17.37 -16.75 8.27
C GLU A 6 18.18 -16.49 7.00
N THR A 7 19.04 -15.49 7.09
CA THR A 7 19.91 -15.04 5.98
C THR A 7 19.09 -14.65 4.76
N ILE A 8 17.98 -13.95 5.02
CA ILE A 8 17.06 -13.51 3.97
C ILE A 8 17.69 -12.32 3.25
N PHE A 9 18.20 -12.58 2.04
CA PHE A 9 18.67 -11.55 1.10
C PHE A 9 17.54 -11.08 0.15
N ASP A 10 16.53 -11.93 -0.05
CA ASP A 10 15.37 -11.69 -0.90
C ASP A 10 14.09 -12.00 -0.13
N THR A 11 13.23 -10.99 0.03
CA THR A 11 12.01 -11.10 0.84
C THR A 11 10.92 -11.91 0.14
N LEU A 12 10.90 -11.95 -1.19
CA LEU A 12 9.94 -12.78 -1.93
C LEU A 12 10.22 -14.28 -1.67
N ASN A 13 11.50 -14.66 -1.61
CA ASN A 13 11.90 -16.00 -1.19
C ASN A 13 11.46 -16.33 0.25
N ALA A 14 11.60 -15.37 1.17
CA ALA A 14 11.13 -15.55 2.55
C ALA A 14 9.61 -15.66 2.65
N LYS A 15 8.85 -14.86 1.88
CA LYS A 15 7.39 -14.98 1.78
C LYS A 15 6.99 -16.35 1.23
N ALA A 16 7.66 -16.85 0.20
CA ALA A 16 7.42 -18.19 -0.33
C ALA A 16 7.70 -19.28 0.71
N CYS A 17 8.79 -19.14 1.49
CA CYS A 17 9.11 -20.05 2.59
C CYS A 17 8.03 -20.00 3.69
N ALA A 18 7.63 -18.81 4.13
CA ALA A 18 6.59 -18.63 5.14
C ALA A 18 5.25 -19.22 4.68
N PHE A 19 4.86 -18.96 3.43
CA PHE A 19 3.65 -19.54 2.82
C PHE A 19 3.69 -21.07 2.86
N ALA A 20 4.82 -21.68 2.50
CA ALA A 20 4.98 -23.14 2.54
C ALA A 20 4.89 -23.68 3.98
N VAL A 21 5.54 -23.02 4.94
CA VAL A 21 5.49 -23.39 6.37
C VAL A 21 4.06 -23.34 6.91
N GLU A 22 3.34 -22.24 6.68
CA GLU A 22 1.94 -22.10 7.13
C GLU A 22 1.01 -23.11 6.45
N SER A 23 1.25 -23.42 5.17
CA SER A 23 0.48 -24.45 4.45
C SER A 23 0.66 -25.84 5.09
N VAL A 24 1.89 -26.20 5.45
CA VAL A 24 2.17 -27.47 6.12
C VAL A 24 1.62 -27.49 7.55
N PHE A 25 1.62 -26.37 8.27
CA PHE A 25 0.98 -26.27 9.59
C PHE A 25 -0.51 -26.56 9.53
N ASP A 26 -1.21 -26.07 8.51
CA ASP A 26 -2.63 -26.37 8.31
C ASP A 26 -2.85 -27.86 8.01
N GLU A 27 -2.02 -28.46 7.17
CA GLU A 27 -2.10 -29.90 6.85
C GLU A 27 -1.88 -30.80 8.07
N LEU A 28 -0.93 -30.42 8.93
CA LEU A 28 -0.55 -31.20 10.12
C LEU A 28 -1.40 -30.88 11.35
N GLY A 29 -2.15 -29.77 11.34
CA GLY A 29 -2.99 -29.34 12.46
C GLY A 29 -2.21 -28.85 13.69
N TYR A 30 -0.96 -28.44 13.54
CA TYR A 30 -0.17 -27.82 14.61
C TYR A 30 0.75 -26.73 14.06
N GLN A 31 1.10 -25.76 14.93
CA GLN A 31 1.99 -24.65 14.60
C GLN A 31 3.22 -24.66 15.51
N LEU A 32 4.37 -24.26 14.95
CA LEU A 32 5.58 -23.96 15.71
C LEU A 32 5.86 -22.45 15.65
N PRO A 33 6.50 -21.87 16.67
CA PRO A 33 6.98 -20.50 16.61
C PRO A 33 7.92 -20.31 15.41
N ILE A 34 7.71 -19.22 14.65
CA ILE A 34 8.56 -18.84 13.52
C ILE A 34 9.46 -17.68 13.94
N MET A 35 10.75 -17.79 13.66
CA MET A 35 11.73 -16.72 13.74
C MET A 35 12.09 -16.27 12.33
N ILE A 36 12.23 -14.96 12.12
CA ILE A 36 12.63 -14.37 10.85
C ILE A 36 13.90 -13.56 11.05
N SER A 37 14.90 -13.77 10.20
CA SER A 37 16.15 -13.02 10.24
C SER A 37 16.61 -12.60 8.84
N GLY A 38 16.64 -11.28 8.63
CA GLY A 38 17.10 -10.66 7.38
C GLY A 38 18.59 -10.41 7.33
N THR A 39 19.11 -10.16 6.13
CA THR A 39 20.51 -9.75 5.93
C THR A 39 20.55 -8.43 5.19
N ILE A 40 21.09 -7.40 5.85
CA ILE A 40 21.42 -6.11 5.23
C ILE A 40 22.80 -6.25 4.60
N THR A 41 22.92 -5.96 3.30
CA THR A 41 24.12 -6.32 2.54
C THR A 41 25.28 -5.34 2.70
N ASP A 42 24.98 -4.07 2.93
CA ASP A 42 26.00 -3.01 3.01
C ASP A 42 25.50 -1.79 3.80
N ALA A 43 26.31 -0.72 3.78
CA ALA A 43 26.03 0.53 4.47
C ALA A 43 24.81 1.32 3.93
N SER A 44 24.18 0.90 2.83
CA SER A 44 22.94 1.50 2.33
C SER A 44 21.72 1.16 3.19
N GLY A 45 21.81 0.15 4.06
CA GLY A 45 20.71 -0.26 4.93
C GLY A 45 19.62 -1.05 4.24
N ARG A 46 19.96 -1.68 3.11
CA ARG A 46 19.03 -2.48 2.30
C ARG A 46 19.43 -3.95 2.27
N THR A 47 18.43 -4.81 2.11
CA THR A 47 18.63 -6.21 1.70
C THR A 47 19.20 -6.26 0.28
N LEU A 48 19.66 -7.43 -0.17
CA LEU A 48 20.20 -7.59 -1.54
C LEU A 48 19.16 -7.22 -2.60
N SER A 49 17.89 -7.51 -2.31
CA SER A 49 16.72 -7.17 -3.12
C SER A 49 16.25 -5.71 -2.95
N GLY A 50 17.00 -4.87 -2.24
CA GLY A 50 16.80 -3.42 -2.18
C GLY A 50 15.82 -2.93 -1.11
N GLN A 51 15.24 -3.80 -0.28
CA GLN A 51 14.29 -3.39 0.77
C GLN A 51 14.99 -2.80 2.00
N THR A 52 14.45 -1.70 2.50
CA THR A 52 14.80 -1.12 3.81
C THR A 52 14.32 -2.00 4.97
N THR A 53 14.88 -1.79 6.18
CA THR A 53 14.53 -2.55 7.40
C THR A 53 13.02 -2.54 7.69
N GLU A 54 12.39 -1.36 7.65
CA GLU A 54 10.96 -1.22 7.91
C GLU A 54 10.10 -1.85 6.82
N ALA A 55 10.46 -1.67 5.55
CA ALA A 55 9.75 -2.31 4.43
C ALA A 55 9.79 -3.84 4.52
N PHE A 56 10.94 -4.39 4.92
CA PHE A 56 11.15 -5.81 5.16
C PHE A 56 10.29 -6.32 6.33
N TYR A 57 10.25 -5.59 7.45
CA TYR A 57 9.36 -5.93 8.57
C TYR A 57 7.89 -5.91 8.14
N ASN A 58 7.43 -4.85 7.46
CA ASN A 58 6.05 -4.73 6.98
C ASN A 58 5.66 -5.90 6.05
N ALA A 59 6.58 -6.34 5.19
CA ALA A 59 6.35 -7.44 4.24
C ALA A 59 6.14 -8.80 4.92
N LEU A 60 6.75 -9.04 6.09
CA LEU A 60 6.75 -10.34 6.78
C LEU A 60 6.06 -10.34 8.14
N ARG A 61 5.56 -9.19 8.61
CA ARG A 61 4.82 -9.05 9.88
C ARG A 61 3.62 -10.01 9.97
N HIS A 62 2.97 -10.30 8.84
CA HIS A 62 1.79 -11.16 8.76
C HIS A 62 2.03 -12.58 9.29
N VAL A 63 3.28 -13.06 9.28
CA VAL A 63 3.71 -14.38 9.79
C VAL A 63 3.62 -14.47 11.32
N LYS A 64 3.39 -13.33 12.01
CA LYS A 64 3.34 -13.22 13.49
C LYS A 64 4.57 -13.89 14.16
N PRO A 65 5.80 -13.53 13.76
CA PRO A 65 6.98 -14.21 14.24
C PRO A 65 7.19 -14.01 15.74
N ILE A 66 7.76 -15.01 16.42
CA ILE A 66 8.14 -14.88 17.83
C ILE A 66 9.34 -13.95 17.99
N SER A 67 10.22 -13.91 16.97
CA SER A 67 11.26 -12.90 16.85
C SER A 67 11.51 -12.49 15.40
N PHE A 68 11.85 -11.22 15.23
CA PHE A 68 12.30 -10.65 13.97
C PHE A 68 13.69 -10.06 14.17
N GLY A 69 14.61 -10.31 13.24
CA GLY A 69 16.00 -9.98 13.46
C GLY A 69 16.82 -9.76 12.22
N LEU A 70 18.11 -9.54 12.44
CA LEU A 70 19.11 -9.38 11.40
C LEU A 70 20.35 -10.24 11.68
N ASN A 71 20.94 -10.78 10.62
CA ASN A 71 22.13 -11.60 10.68
C ASN A 71 23.01 -11.52 9.45
N CYS A 72 24.27 -11.96 9.62
CA CYS A 72 25.27 -12.05 8.57
C CYS A 72 25.60 -10.70 7.91
N ALA A 73 26.42 -10.75 6.85
CA ALA A 73 26.99 -9.68 6.03
C ALA A 73 27.80 -8.61 6.79
N LEU A 74 27.23 -8.01 7.83
CA LEU A 74 27.79 -6.93 8.61
C LEU A 74 28.31 -7.41 9.97
N GLY A 75 29.33 -6.71 10.47
CA GLY A 75 29.78 -6.82 11.85
C GLY A 75 28.84 -6.11 12.83
N PRO A 76 29.11 -6.19 14.13
CA PRO A 76 28.29 -5.55 15.16
C PRO A 76 28.42 -4.03 15.19
N ASP A 77 29.40 -3.42 14.55
CA ASP A 77 29.46 -1.95 14.45
C ASP A 77 28.47 -1.46 13.39
N GLU A 78 28.56 -2.01 12.17
CA GLU A 78 27.73 -1.58 11.04
C GLU A 78 26.27 -1.99 11.17
N LEU A 79 25.99 -3.16 11.79
CA LEU A 79 24.63 -3.67 11.93
C LEU A 79 23.81 -2.93 13.00
N ARG A 80 24.48 -2.22 13.92
CA ARG A 80 23.87 -1.61 15.11
C ARG A 80 22.67 -0.73 14.79
N GLN A 81 22.80 0.17 13.82
CA GLN A 81 21.76 1.14 13.51
C GLN A 81 20.46 0.48 13.00
N TYR A 82 20.58 -0.61 12.26
CA TYR A 82 19.43 -1.34 11.72
C TYR A 82 18.75 -2.19 12.79
N VAL A 83 19.53 -2.72 13.75
CA VAL A 83 18.97 -3.36 14.95
C VAL A 83 18.24 -2.33 15.81
N ALA A 84 18.79 -1.13 15.98
CA ALA A 84 18.12 -0.05 16.71
C ALA A 84 16.82 0.39 16.02
N GLU A 85 16.81 0.52 14.70
CA GLU A 85 15.60 0.79 13.89
C GLU A 85 14.56 -0.31 14.09
N LEU A 86 14.93 -1.57 13.89
CA LEU A 86 14.05 -2.73 14.08
C LEU A 86 13.50 -2.80 15.52
N SER A 87 14.31 -2.42 16.52
CA SER A 87 13.89 -2.37 17.92
C SER A 87 12.77 -1.36 18.20
N ARG A 88 12.60 -0.33 17.36
CA ARG A 88 11.46 0.59 17.45
C ARG A 88 10.21 0.06 16.74
N LEU A 89 10.39 -0.76 15.71
CA LEU A 89 9.34 -1.17 14.79
C LEU A 89 8.70 -2.51 15.14
N ALA A 90 9.48 -3.46 15.68
CA ALA A 90 9.01 -4.83 15.87
C ALA A 90 8.07 -4.97 17.07
N GLU A 91 6.87 -5.49 16.89
CA GLU A 91 5.94 -5.81 18.00
C GLU A 91 6.29 -7.14 18.69
N CYS A 92 7.20 -7.91 18.09
CA CYS A 92 7.72 -9.15 18.62
C CYS A 92 9.12 -8.95 19.25
N SER A 93 9.74 -10.06 19.65
CA SER A 93 11.12 -10.06 20.14
C SER A 93 12.09 -9.67 19.03
N VAL A 94 13.17 -8.96 19.36
CA VAL A 94 14.24 -8.67 18.39
C VAL A 94 15.40 -9.63 18.59
N SER A 95 15.83 -10.27 17.50
CA SER A 95 17.02 -11.12 17.48
C SER A 95 18.14 -10.48 16.65
N ALA A 96 19.39 -10.68 17.04
CA ALA A 96 20.52 -10.31 16.20
C ALA A 96 21.67 -11.31 16.34
N HIS A 97 22.25 -11.71 15.21
CA HIS A 97 23.45 -12.54 15.18
C HIS A 97 24.42 -12.05 14.10
N PRO A 98 25.22 -11.00 14.40
CA PRO A 98 26.17 -10.43 13.46
C PRO A 98 27.36 -11.35 13.18
N ASN A 99 28.12 -11.04 12.14
CA ASN A 99 29.42 -11.66 11.89
C ASN A 99 30.46 -11.18 12.92
N ALA A 100 31.55 -11.93 13.07
CA ALA A 100 32.73 -11.47 13.82
C ALA A 100 33.52 -10.42 13.01
N GLY A 101 32.88 -9.29 12.73
CA GLY A 101 33.39 -8.23 11.88
C GLY A 101 33.15 -8.49 10.38
N LEU A 102 33.68 -7.60 9.55
CA LEU A 102 33.73 -7.80 8.10
C LEU A 102 34.85 -8.78 7.72
N PRO A 103 34.69 -9.62 6.69
CA PRO A 103 35.75 -10.51 6.25
C PRO A 103 36.95 -9.72 5.72
N ASN A 104 38.16 -10.13 6.10
CA ASN A 104 39.40 -9.54 5.62
C ASN A 104 39.71 -9.98 4.18
N ALA A 105 40.83 -9.49 3.62
CA ALA A 105 41.22 -9.81 2.24
C ALA A 105 41.47 -11.31 1.97
N PHE A 106 41.64 -12.12 3.04
CA PHE A 106 41.78 -13.57 2.98
C PHE A 106 40.47 -14.32 3.25
N GLY A 107 39.37 -13.59 3.50
CA GLY A 107 38.06 -14.14 3.84
C GLY A 107 37.93 -14.59 5.31
N GLU A 108 38.89 -14.22 6.15
CA GLU A 108 38.90 -14.53 7.58
C GLU A 108 38.20 -13.42 8.38
N TYR A 109 37.82 -13.71 9.62
CA TYR A 109 37.11 -12.79 10.50
C TYR A 109 37.98 -12.48 11.73
N ASP A 110 38.34 -11.22 11.88
CA ASP A 110 39.36 -10.78 12.83
C ASP A 110 38.78 -10.20 14.14
N LEU A 111 37.46 -10.05 14.26
CA LEU A 111 36.85 -9.50 15.47
C LEU A 111 36.96 -10.50 16.61
N GLU A 112 37.63 -10.10 17.69
CA GLU A 112 37.88 -10.98 18.83
C GLU A 112 36.63 -11.14 19.73
N PRO A 113 36.51 -12.25 20.47
CA PRO A 113 35.36 -12.53 21.36
C PRO A 113 35.03 -11.41 22.34
N LYS A 114 36.06 -10.74 22.88
CA LYS A 114 35.90 -9.66 23.84
C LYS A 114 35.32 -8.40 23.19
N GLU A 115 35.80 -8.06 22.00
CA GLU A 115 35.34 -6.89 21.25
C GLU A 115 33.90 -7.08 20.79
N MET A 116 33.56 -8.26 20.26
CA MET A 116 32.17 -8.64 19.96
C MET A 116 31.25 -8.48 21.19
N ALA A 117 31.70 -8.94 22.36
CA ALA A 117 30.93 -8.82 23.59
C ALA A 117 30.74 -7.37 24.05
N GLU A 118 31.71 -6.48 23.82
CA GLU A 118 31.58 -5.05 24.12
C GLU A 118 30.45 -4.40 23.31
N HIS A 119 30.34 -4.70 22.01
CA HIS A 119 29.22 -4.22 21.19
C HIS A 119 27.87 -4.79 21.63
N ILE A 120 27.79 -6.11 21.86
CA ILE A 120 26.54 -6.75 22.29
C ILE A 120 26.08 -6.27 23.66
N ALA A 121 27.01 -6.00 24.59
CA ALA A 121 26.70 -5.41 25.87
C ALA A 121 26.02 -4.04 25.71
N GLU A 122 26.53 -3.21 24.80
CA GLU A 122 25.93 -1.92 24.48
C GLU A 122 24.53 -2.07 23.88
N TRP A 123 24.33 -2.96 22.89
CA TRP A 123 23.02 -3.21 22.29
C TRP A 123 21.98 -3.65 23.33
N ALA A 124 22.39 -4.53 24.26
CA ALA A 124 21.54 -5.02 25.33
C ALA A 124 21.22 -3.91 26.34
N GLN A 125 22.19 -3.10 26.75
CA GLN A 125 21.99 -1.96 27.66
C GLN A 125 21.08 -0.89 27.05
N SER A 126 21.20 -0.65 25.75
CA SER A 126 20.32 0.24 24.98
C SER A 126 18.91 -0.34 24.78
N GLY A 127 18.67 -1.59 25.20
CA GLY A 127 17.36 -2.22 25.16
C GLY A 127 16.93 -2.65 23.76
N PHE A 128 17.87 -2.97 22.87
CA PHE A 128 17.56 -3.33 21.48
C PHE A 128 17.20 -4.81 21.29
N LEU A 129 17.69 -5.70 22.15
CA LEU A 129 17.67 -7.14 21.91
C LEU A 129 16.79 -7.92 22.89
N ASN A 130 16.27 -9.03 22.38
CA ASN A 130 15.66 -10.12 23.15
C ASN A 130 16.46 -11.42 23.01
N LEU A 131 17.04 -11.67 21.83
CA LEU A 131 17.89 -12.82 21.54
C LEU A 131 19.18 -12.35 20.87
N VAL A 132 20.30 -12.96 21.23
CA VAL A 132 21.60 -12.69 20.59
C VAL A 132 22.29 -13.99 20.23
N GLY A 133 22.98 -13.99 19.09
CA GLY A 133 23.80 -15.10 18.63
C GLY A 133 25.00 -14.59 17.84
N GLY A 134 25.60 -15.49 17.06
CA GLY A 134 26.70 -15.17 16.16
C GLY A 134 26.53 -15.85 14.82
N CYS A 135 27.03 -15.24 13.75
CA CYS A 135 27.03 -15.79 12.40
C CYS A 135 28.48 -16.12 11.96
N CYS A 136 28.89 -15.73 10.75
CA CYS A 136 30.20 -16.07 10.21
C CYS A 136 31.34 -15.51 11.08
N GLY A 137 32.40 -16.31 11.27
CA GLY A 137 33.55 -15.97 12.11
C GLY A 137 33.35 -16.14 13.62
N THR A 138 32.11 -16.28 14.09
CA THR A 138 31.86 -16.44 15.54
C THR A 138 32.19 -17.85 16.03
N THR A 139 32.65 -17.96 17.27
CA THR A 139 33.10 -19.21 17.89
C THR A 139 32.40 -19.45 19.23
N PRO A 140 32.49 -20.65 19.84
CA PRO A 140 31.96 -20.87 21.19
C PRO A 140 32.51 -19.90 22.26
N GLU A 141 33.71 -19.35 22.06
CA GLU A 141 34.24 -18.30 22.94
C GLU A 141 33.46 -16.99 22.79
N HIS A 142 33.15 -16.57 21.56
CA HIS A 142 32.29 -15.41 21.30
C HIS A 142 30.95 -15.56 22.01
N ILE A 143 30.30 -16.71 21.83
CA ILE A 143 28.99 -17.00 22.45
C ILE A 143 29.08 -16.95 23.97
N ARG A 144 30.15 -17.50 24.57
CA ARG A 144 30.34 -17.45 26.03
C ARG A 144 30.48 -16.01 26.54
N GLN A 145 31.23 -15.17 25.84
CA GLN A 145 31.42 -13.78 26.26
C GLN A 145 30.14 -12.95 26.07
N MET A 146 29.44 -13.12 24.95
CA MET A 146 28.14 -12.49 24.71
C MET A 146 27.10 -12.90 25.77
N ALA A 147 27.06 -14.18 26.16
CA ALA A 147 26.19 -14.65 27.23
C ALA A 147 26.56 -14.03 28.59
N ALA A 148 27.86 -13.93 28.91
CA ALA A 148 28.32 -13.36 30.17
C ALA A 148 27.94 -11.87 30.32
N VAL A 149 28.08 -11.08 29.26
CA VAL A 149 27.75 -9.63 29.31
C VAL A 149 26.24 -9.35 29.28
N THR A 150 25.42 -10.29 28.79
CA THR A 150 23.95 -10.12 28.71
C THR A 150 23.19 -10.75 29.87
N GLN A 151 23.81 -11.62 30.68
CA GLN A 151 23.15 -12.45 31.70
C GLN A 151 22.24 -11.70 32.68
N ASN A 152 22.61 -10.47 33.06
CA ASN A 152 21.88 -9.67 34.05
C ASN A 152 21.19 -8.43 33.44
N ILE A 153 21.09 -8.37 32.12
CA ILE A 153 20.43 -7.26 31.42
C ILE A 153 18.99 -7.69 31.11
N LYS A 154 18.04 -6.81 31.41
CA LYS A 154 16.62 -7.05 31.12
C LYS A 154 16.42 -7.05 29.59
N PRO A 155 15.78 -8.08 29.00
CA PRO A 155 15.44 -8.06 27.58
C PRO A 155 14.57 -6.86 27.19
N ARG A 156 14.68 -6.46 25.93
CA ARG A 156 13.82 -5.44 25.32
C ARG A 156 12.34 -5.72 25.59
N THR A 157 11.58 -4.68 25.95
CA THR A 157 10.12 -4.76 26.00
C THR A 157 9.57 -4.28 24.66
N PRO A 158 8.76 -5.09 23.93
CA PRO A 158 8.17 -4.65 22.68
C PRO A 158 7.37 -3.34 22.86
N PRO A 159 7.49 -2.38 21.92
CA PRO A 159 6.79 -1.11 21.99
C PRO A 159 5.30 -1.31 21.75
N SER A 160 4.49 -0.43 22.33
CA SER A 160 3.10 -0.28 21.94
C SER A 160 3.04 0.61 20.70
N ILE A 161 2.69 0.03 19.55
CA ILE A 161 2.64 0.74 18.28
C ILE A 161 1.17 1.07 17.94
N PRO A 162 0.84 2.29 17.49
CA PRO A 162 -0.50 2.59 17.00
C PRO A 162 -0.92 1.67 15.85
N VAL A 163 -2.19 1.26 15.86
CA VAL A 163 -2.80 0.51 14.76
C VAL A 163 -2.82 1.39 13.51
N ALA A 164 -2.30 0.88 12.41
CA ALA A 164 -2.15 1.58 11.13
C ALA A 164 -2.00 0.54 10.01
N CYS A 165 -2.47 0.87 8.82
CA CYS A 165 -2.18 0.04 7.65
C CYS A 165 -0.71 0.19 7.27
N ARG A 166 -0.02 -0.93 7.14
CA ARG A 166 1.41 -0.96 6.86
C ARG A 166 1.64 -1.73 5.57
N LEU A 167 1.99 -1.01 4.52
CA LEU A 167 2.30 -1.54 3.20
C LEU A 167 3.80 -1.40 2.93
N SER A 168 4.28 -2.04 1.88
CA SER A 168 5.65 -1.80 1.42
C SER A 168 5.86 -2.15 -0.05
N GLY A 169 6.71 -1.36 -0.70
CA GLY A 169 7.50 -1.78 -1.86
C GLY A 169 8.91 -2.14 -1.39
N LEU A 170 9.92 -1.44 -1.93
CA LEU A 170 11.27 -1.39 -1.35
C LEU A 170 11.33 -0.47 -0.11
N GLU A 171 10.39 0.47 -0.01
CA GLU A 171 10.22 1.40 1.09
C GLU A 171 8.87 1.21 1.77
N PRO A 172 8.76 1.54 3.08
CA PRO A 172 7.51 1.40 3.80
C PRO A 172 6.51 2.49 3.40
N LEU A 173 5.22 2.13 3.38
CA LEU A 173 4.12 3.10 3.36
C LEU A 173 3.20 2.79 4.54
N ASN A 174 3.28 3.62 5.57
CA ASN A 174 2.43 3.51 6.75
C ASN A 174 1.30 4.54 6.67
N ILE A 175 0.06 4.06 6.67
CA ILE A 175 -1.16 4.87 6.63
C ILE A 175 -1.74 4.91 8.04
N GLU A 176 -1.45 5.99 8.75
CA GLU A 176 -1.91 6.25 10.11
C GLU A 176 -3.22 7.07 10.08
N LYS A 177 -3.86 7.20 11.25
CA LYS A 177 -5.13 7.93 11.40
C LYS A 177 -5.10 9.37 10.88
N ASN A 178 -3.94 10.04 10.95
CA ASN A 178 -3.77 11.43 10.54
C ASN A 178 -2.96 11.55 9.23
N SER A 179 -2.75 10.43 8.51
CA SER A 179 -2.11 10.47 7.20
C SER A 179 -2.96 11.31 6.24
N LEU A 180 -2.28 11.96 5.30
CA LEU A 180 -2.94 12.60 4.18
C LEU A 180 -3.56 11.54 3.26
N PHE A 181 -4.48 11.98 2.40
CA PHE A 181 -5.10 11.13 1.40
C PHE A 181 -4.07 10.42 0.52
N ILE A 182 -4.25 9.13 0.32
CA ILE A 182 -3.32 8.31 -0.44
C ILE A 182 -3.77 8.21 -1.90
N ASN A 183 -2.93 8.72 -2.81
CA ASN A 183 -3.17 8.63 -4.24
C ASN A 183 -2.71 7.26 -4.78
N VAL A 184 -3.66 6.47 -5.29
CA VAL A 184 -3.39 5.22 -6.01
C VAL A 184 -3.43 5.51 -7.51
N GLY A 185 -2.31 5.29 -8.22
CA GLY A 185 -2.21 5.61 -9.64
C GLY A 185 -2.98 4.64 -10.53
N GLU A 186 -3.95 5.16 -11.30
CA GLU A 186 -4.91 4.38 -12.10
C GLU A 186 -4.46 4.04 -13.55
N ARG A 187 -3.36 4.62 -14.05
CA ARG A 187 -3.05 4.64 -15.50
C ARG A 187 -2.43 3.35 -16.03
N THR A 188 -1.97 2.48 -15.15
CA THR A 188 -1.42 1.14 -15.42
C THR A 188 -2.55 0.11 -15.52
N ASN A 189 -3.62 0.49 -16.22
CA ASN A 189 -4.84 -0.29 -16.35
C ASN A 189 -5.19 -0.48 -17.83
N VAL A 190 -5.20 -1.73 -18.30
CA VAL A 190 -5.49 -2.08 -19.71
C VAL A 190 -6.92 -1.71 -20.12
N THR A 191 -7.88 -1.71 -19.19
CA THR A 191 -9.27 -1.31 -19.48
C THR A 191 -9.47 0.21 -19.42
N GLY A 192 -8.79 0.89 -18.49
CA GLY A 192 -8.97 2.32 -18.20
C GLY A 192 -8.08 3.27 -19.01
N SER A 193 -6.92 2.81 -19.51
CA SER A 193 -5.91 3.65 -20.15
C SER A 193 -5.65 3.20 -21.59
N ALA A 194 -6.11 3.99 -22.57
CA ALA A 194 -5.90 3.69 -23.99
C ALA A 194 -4.41 3.61 -24.37
N ARG A 195 -3.57 4.46 -23.76
CA ARG A 195 -2.11 4.42 -23.95
C ARG A 195 -1.55 3.10 -23.42
N PHE A 196 -1.85 2.73 -22.18
CA PHE A 196 -1.32 1.52 -21.56
C PHE A 196 -1.80 0.26 -22.27
N LYS A 197 -3.10 0.20 -22.62
CA LYS A 197 -3.68 -0.88 -23.44
C LYS A 197 -2.90 -1.13 -24.73
N ARG A 198 -2.57 -0.07 -25.46
CA ARG A 198 -1.77 -0.17 -26.70
C ARG A 198 -0.39 -0.75 -26.40
N LEU A 199 0.32 -0.20 -25.41
CA LEU A 199 1.67 -0.62 -25.06
C LEU A 199 1.73 -2.10 -24.65
N ILE A 200 0.80 -2.57 -23.83
CA ILE A 200 0.74 -3.98 -23.43
C ILE A 200 0.41 -4.89 -24.62
N LYS A 201 -0.56 -4.52 -25.47
CA LYS A 201 -0.93 -5.30 -26.66
C LYS A 201 0.18 -5.39 -27.71
N GLU A 202 0.97 -4.32 -27.85
CA GLU A 202 2.11 -4.26 -28.77
C GLU A 202 3.41 -4.77 -28.12
N GLU A 203 3.34 -5.27 -26.88
CA GLU A 203 4.48 -5.74 -26.07
C GLU A 203 5.60 -4.70 -25.88
N LEU A 204 5.25 -3.42 -25.88
CA LEU A 204 6.14 -2.29 -25.62
C LEU A 204 6.29 -2.06 -24.10
N TYR A 205 6.85 -3.05 -23.41
CA TYR A 205 6.91 -3.08 -21.95
C TYR A 205 7.79 -1.96 -21.35
N ASP A 206 8.88 -1.57 -22.02
CA ASP A 206 9.74 -0.47 -21.54
C ASP A 206 8.97 0.87 -21.51
N GLU A 207 8.17 1.15 -22.53
CA GLU A 207 7.27 2.31 -22.55
C GLU A 207 6.12 2.19 -21.55
N ALA A 208 5.69 0.96 -21.22
CA ALA A 208 4.67 0.71 -20.21
C ALA A 208 5.21 0.97 -18.80
N LEU A 209 6.47 0.63 -18.52
CA LEU A 209 7.16 0.99 -17.26
C LEU A 209 7.22 2.51 -17.10
N GLU A 210 7.45 3.24 -18.19
CA GLU A 210 7.44 4.70 -18.15
C GLU A 210 6.07 5.26 -17.70
N VAL A 211 4.95 4.60 -18.03
CA VAL A 211 3.63 5.00 -17.50
C VAL A 211 3.56 4.81 -15.99
N ALA A 212 4.06 3.68 -15.46
CA ALA A 212 4.10 3.42 -14.03
C ALA A 212 5.00 4.44 -13.29
N ARG A 213 6.21 4.66 -13.80
CA ARG A 213 7.21 5.60 -13.26
C ARG A 213 6.66 7.03 -13.20
N GLN A 214 6.04 7.50 -14.28
CA GLN A 214 5.42 8.84 -14.35
C GLN A 214 4.35 9.05 -13.27
N GLN A 215 3.60 8.02 -12.89
CA GLN A 215 2.60 8.15 -11.83
C GLN A 215 3.25 8.38 -10.47
N VAL A 216 4.32 7.65 -10.17
CA VAL A 216 5.06 7.82 -8.91
C VAL A 216 5.71 9.21 -8.85
N GLU A 217 6.31 9.66 -9.95
CA GLU A 217 6.85 11.03 -10.05
C GLU A 217 5.78 12.11 -9.89
N ALA A 218 4.55 11.82 -10.34
CA ALA A 218 3.40 12.70 -10.17
C ALA A 218 2.73 12.60 -8.79
N GLY A 219 3.30 11.85 -7.85
CA GLY A 219 2.83 11.76 -6.46
C GLY A 219 1.91 10.58 -6.13
N ALA A 220 1.80 9.58 -7.02
CA ALA A 220 1.16 8.31 -6.66
C ALA A 220 2.01 7.58 -5.61
N GLN A 221 1.38 7.24 -4.49
CA GLN A 221 2.03 6.53 -3.38
C GLN A 221 1.84 5.00 -3.49
N ILE A 222 0.90 4.58 -4.33
CA ILE A 222 0.60 3.18 -4.66
C ILE A 222 0.31 3.14 -6.17
N ILE A 223 0.66 2.05 -6.84
CA ILE A 223 0.35 1.85 -8.27
C ILE A 223 -0.68 0.72 -8.41
N ASP A 224 -1.82 1.01 -9.03
CA ASP A 224 -2.82 0.02 -9.42
C ASP A 224 -2.47 -0.60 -10.77
N ILE A 225 -2.30 -1.92 -10.83
CA ILE A 225 -1.89 -2.63 -12.03
C ILE A 225 -3.00 -3.60 -12.42
N ASN A 226 -3.64 -3.33 -13.56
CA ASN A 226 -4.70 -4.15 -14.13
C ASN A 226 -4.35 -4.61 -15.55
N MET A 227 -4.36 -5.93 -15.76
CA MET A 227 -4.06 -6.59 -17.05
C MET A 227 -5.28 -7.28 -17.67
N ASP A 228 -6.49 -7.00 -17.19
CA ASP A 228 -7.69 -7.65 -17.68
C ASP A 228 -8.06 -7.13 -19.07
N GLU A 229 -8.09 -8.04 -20.04
CA GLU A 229 -8.62 -7.79 -21.38
C GLU A 229 -8.93 -9.12 -22.05
N GLY A 230 -10.08 -9.22 -22.74
CA GLY A 230 -10.56 -10.50 -23.30
C GLY A 230 -9.63 -11.16 -24.33
N MET A 231 -8.74 -10.38 -24.96
CA MET A 231 -7.78 -10.85 -25.98
C MET A 231 -6.35 -11.01 -25.45
N LEU A 232 -6.11 -10.77 -24.16
CA LEU A 232 -4.79 -10.83 -23.53
C LEU A 232 -4.71 -12.05 -22.61
N ASP A 233 -3.56 -12.72 -22.56
CA ASP A 233 -3.23 -13.57 -21.42
C ASP A 233 -2.90 -12.69 -20.22
N ALA A 234 -3.94 -12.28 -19.50
CA ALA A 234 -3.85 -11.37 -18.35
C ALA A 234 -2.87 -11.89 -17.28
N LYS A 235 -2.84 -13.21 -17.05
CA LYS A 235 -1.94 -13.83 -16.07
C LYS A 235 -0.48 -13.69 -16.50
N ALA A 236 -0.16 -14.04 -17.74
CA ALA A 236 1.20 -13.92 -18.25
C ALA A 236 1.66 -12.45 -18.31
N ALA A 237 0.77 -11.54 -18.72
CA ALA A 237 1.05 -10.10 -18.77
C ALA A 237 1.29 -9.51 -17.37
N MET A 238 0.49 -9.91 -16.37
CA MET A 238 0.66 -9.50 -14.97
C MET A 238 2.03 -9.92 -14.44
N VAL A 239 2.37 -11.21 -14.58
CA VAL A 239 3.67 -11.75 -14.14
C VAL A 239 4.83 -11.02 -14.83
N ARG A 240 4.76 -10.85 -16.15
CA ARG A 240 5.82 -10.17 -16.92
C ARG A 240 6.00 -8.73 -16.48
N PHE A 241 4.90 -7.97 -16.35
CA PHE A 241 4.97 -6.56 -15.99
C PHE A 241 5.46 -6.35 -14.57
N LEU A 242 4.97 -7.12 -13.58
CA LEU A 242 5.40 -6.99 -12.20
C LEU A 242 6.88 -7.34 -12.00
N ASN A 243 7.38 -8.37 -12.68
CA ASN A 243 8.81 -8.70 -12.66
C ASN A 243 9.67 -7.57 -13.24
N LEU A 244 9.18 -6.85 -14.25
CA LEU A 244 9.86 -5.67 -14.80
C LEU A 244 9.74 -4.45 -13.87
N CYS A 245 8.59 -4.25 -13.22
CA CYS A 245 8.46 -3.21 -12.20
C CYS A 245 9.46 -3.40 -11.06
N ALA A 246 9.75 -4.65 -10.68
CA ALA A 246 10.75 -4.96 -9.66
C ALA A 246 12.18 -4.60 -10.06
N THR A 247 12.50 -4.48 -11.36
CA THR A 247 13.84 -4.06 -11.82
C THR A 247 14.03 -2.54 -11.85
N GLU A 248 12.95 -1.77 -11.68
CA GLU A 248 12.95 -0.31 -11.70
C GLU A 248 12.77 0.26 -10.29
N PRO A 249 13.84 0.75 -9.62
CA PRO A 249 13.78 1.15 -8.21
C PRO A 249 12.72 2.22 -7.91
N GLU A 250 12.50 3.16 -8.84
CA GLU A 250 11.49 4.22 -8.67
C GLU A 250 10.05 3.68 -8.66
N ILE A 251 9.80 2.57 -9.36
CA ILE A 251 8.51 1.88 -9.35
C ILE A 251 8.44 0.95 -8.15
N ALA A 252 9.48 0.16 -7.92
CA ALA A 252 9.54 -0.83 -6.86
C ALA A 252 9.50 -0.21 -5.45
N LYS A 253 9.86 1.08 -5.27
CA LYS A 253 9.83 1.73 -3.96
C LYS A 253 8.44 1.80 -3.34
N VAL A 254 7.39 1.97 -4.16
CA VAL A 254 6.00 2.09 -3.68
C VAL A 254 5.29 0.74 -3.66
N PRO A 255 4.27 0.54 -2.80
CA PRO A 255 3.44 -0.66 -2.83
C PRO A 255 2.68 -0.79 -4.16
N ILE A 256 2.41 -2.04 -4.54
CA ILE A 256 1.60 -2.38 -5.71
C ILE A 256 0.21 -2.82 -5.26
N MET A 257 -0.81 -2.31 -5.94
CA MET A 257 -2.18 -2.82 -5.91
C MET A 257 -2.38 -3.73 -7.12
N VAL A 258 -2.53 -5.03 -6.87
CA VAL A 258 -2.70 -6.05 -7.91
C VAL A 258 -4.18 -6.13 -8.26
N ASP A 259 -4.56 -5.64 -9.43
CA ASP A 259 -5.94 -5.50 -9.88
C ASP A 259 -6.33 -6.53 -10.94
N SER A 260 -7.36 -7.34 -10.64
CA SER A 260 -8.04 -8.19 -11.61
C SER A 260 -9.39 -8.68 -11.10
N SER A 261 -10.31 -8.92 -12.04
CA SER A 261 -11.56 -9.65 -11.81
C SER A 261 -11.38 -11.17 -11.67
N LYS A 262 -10.17 -11.69 -11.92
CA LYS A 262 -9.82 -13.12 -11.93
C LYS A 262 -8.83 -13.45 -10.83
N TRP A 263 -9.22 -14.35 -9.92
CA TRP A 263 -8.39 -14.75 -8.79
C TRP A 263 -7.02 -15.31 -9.21
N GLU A 264 -6.98 -16.11 -10.28
CA GLU A 264 -5.74 -16.71 -10.77
C GLU A 264 -4.72 -15.69 -11.30
N VAL A 265 -5.17 -14.48 -11.67
CA VAL A 265 -4.31 -13.36 -12.07
C VAL A 265 -3.80 -12.62 -10.84
N ILE A 266 -4.68 -12.35 -9.86
CA ILE A 266 -4.32 -11.77 -8.55
C ILE A 266 -3.24 -12.63 -7.90
N GLU A 267 -3.50 -13.93 -7.78
CA GLU A 267 -2.59 -14.87 -7.11
C GLU A 267 -1.23 -14.93 -7.81
N ALA A 268 -1.20 -14.95 -9.15
CA ALA A 268 0.04 -14.89 -9.91
C ALA A 268 0.79 -13.57 -9.68
N GLY A 269 0.07 -12.45 -9.55
CA GLY A 269 0.68 -11.17 -9.23
C GLY A 269 1.27 -11.11 -7.82
N LEU A 270 0.58 -11.66 -6.81
CA LEU A 270 1.09 -11.74 -5.43
C LEU A 270 2.40 -12.53 -5.34
N GLN A 271 2.56 -13.55 -6.19
CA GLN A 271 3.79 -14.35 -6.29
C GLN A 271 4.97 -13.59 -6.92
N CYS A 272 4.75 -12.40 -7.48
CA CYS A 272 5.78 -11.54 -8.05
C CYS A 272 6.12 -10.31 -7.19
N VAL A 273 5.36 -10.03 -6.12
CA VAL A 273 5.53 -8.82 -5.31
C VAL A 273 6.27 -9.11 -4.00
N GLN A 274 7.45 -8.53 -3.88
CA GLN A 274 8.35 -8.67 -2.73
C GLN A 274 7.81 -8.01 -1.44
N GLY A 275 7.24 -6.82 -1.55
CA GLY A 275 6.72 -6.06 -0.40
C GLY A 275 5.37 -6.58 0.10
N LYS A 276 4.66 -5.74 0.86
CA LYS A 276 3.25 -5.96 1.24
C LYS A 276 2.32 -5.21 0.26
N PRO A 277 1.70 -5.92 -0.70
CA PRO A 277 0.82 -5.32 -1.69
C PRO A 277 -0.62 -5.17 -1.18
N ILE A 278 -1.48 -4.63 -2.03
CA ILE A 278 -2.94 -4.65 -1.89
C ILE A 278 -3.52 -5.56 -2.98
N VAL A 279 -4.50 -6.39 -2.62
CA VAL A 279 -5.34 -7.13 -3.57
C VAL A 279 -6.54 -6.28 -3.96
N ASN A 280 -6.73 -6.03 -5.26
CA ASN A 280 -7.91 -5.38 -5.81
C ASN A 280 -8.61 -6.34 -6.79
N SER A 281 -9.67 -7.03 -6.43
CA SER A 281 -10.37 -7.04 -5.15
C SER A 281 -11.02 -8.40 -4.92
N ILE A 282 -11.60 -8.60 -3.74
CA ILE A 282 -12.52 -9.71 -3.46
C ILE A 282 -13.91 -9.18 -3.10
N SER A 283 -14.92 -10.05 -3.12
CA SER A 283 -16.30 -9.68 -2.79
C SER A 283 -17.11 -10.89 -2.36
N LEU A 284 -18.35 -10.66 -1.91
CA LEU A 284 -19.29 -11.73 -1.55
C LEU A 284 -20.07 -12.28 -2.75
N LYS A 285 -19.84 -11.82 -3.98
CA LYS A 285 -20.63 -12.22 -5.17
C LYS A 285 -20.68 -13.74 -5.41
N GLU A 286 -19.61 -14.47 -5.08
CA GLU A 286 -19.52 -15.93 -5.24
C GLU A 286 -19.83 -16.68 -3.93
N GLY A 287 -20.41 -15.96 -2.97
CA GLY A 287 -20.79 -16.45 -1.67
C GLY A 287 -19.67 -16.46 -0.64
N LYS A 288 -20.08 -16.55 0.62
CA LYS A 288 -19.21 -16.51 1.81
C LYS A 288 -18.05 -17.52 1.78
N ALA A 289 -18.28 -18.73 1.27
CA ALA A 289 -17.24 -19.77 1.27
C ALA A 289 -16.03 -19.38 0.42
N LYS A 290 -16.27 -18.85 -0.79
CA LYS A 290 -15.21 -18.41 -1.70
C LYS A 290 -14.50 -17.17 -1.17
N PHE A 291 -15.24 -16.24 -0.60
CA PHE A 291 -14.70 -15.05 0.05
C PHE A 291 -13.73 -15.41 1.20
N ILE A 292 -14.09 -16.38 2.06
CA ILE A 292 -13.21 -16.86 3.14
C ILE A 292 -11.97 -17.55 2.60
N GLU A 293 -12.12 -18.40 1.57
CA GLU A 293 -10.99 -19.09 0.93
C GLU A 293 -9.96 -18.08 0.40
N GLN A 294 -10.42 -17.08 -0.35
CA GLN A 294 -9.57 -16.03 -0.89
C GLN A 294 -8.95 -15.21 0.25
N ALA A 295 -9.73 -14.77 1.24
CA ALA A 295 -9.22 -13.99 2.38
C ALA A 295 -8.09 -14.71 3.13
N LYS A 296 -8.19 -16.02 3.35
CA LYS A 296 -7.12 -16.82 3.97
C LYS A 296 -5.85 -16.86 3.12
N LEU A 297 -5.98 -16.99 1.80
CA LEU A 297 -4.84 -16.95 0.89
C LEU A 297 -4.18 -15.56 0.89
N ILE A 298 -4.97 -14.47 0.84
CA ILE A 298 -4.46 -13.10 0.93
C ILE A 298 -3.65 -12.90 2.21
N GLN A 299 -4.18 -13.38 3.35
CA GLN A 299 -3.49 -13.30 4.65
C GLN A 299 -2.15 -14.06 4.61
N ARG A 300 -2.13 -15.25 4.02
CA ARG A 300 -0.91 -16.08 3.86
C ARG A 300 0.12 -15.46 2.91
N TYR A 301 -0.32 -14.76 1.85
CA TYR A 301 0.55 -13.98 0.99
C TYR A 301 1.03 -12.68 1.64
N GLY A 302 0.45 -12.29 2.78
CA GLY A 302 0.81 -11.09 3.52
C GLY A 302 0.37 -9.79 2.84
N ALA A 303 -0.81 -9.77 2.22
CA ALA A 303 -1.34 -8.61 1.51
C ALA A 303 -2.49 -7.93 2.27
N ALA A 304 -2.67 -6.63 2.06
CA ALA A 304 -3.92 -5.94 2.37
C ALA A 304 -4.97 -6.22 1.28
N VAL A 305 -6.23 -5.88 1.52
CA VAL A 305 -7.33 -6.26 0.63
C VAL A 305 -8.34 -5.14 0.40
N ILE A 306 -8.68 -4.90 -0.86
CA ILE A 306 -9.89 -4.18 -1.25
C ILE A 306 -11.06 -5.17 -1.28
N VAL A 307 -12.12 -4.84 -0.55
CA VAL A 307 -13.39 -5.55 -0.53
C VAL A 307 -14.44 -4.68 -1.20
N MET A 308 -14.90 -5.12 -2.37
CA MET A 308 -15.98 -4.45 -3.09
C MET A 308 -17.31 -4.69 -2.40
N ALA A 309 -18.17 -3.66 -2.35
CA ALA A 309 -19.56 -3.79 -1.90
C ALA A 309 -20.42 -4.50 -2.95
N PHE A 310 -20.17 -5.79 -3.16
CA PHE A 310 -20.84 -6.66 -4.12
C PHE A 310 -21.08 -8.03 -3.46
N ASP A 311 -22.34 -8.43 -3.34
CA ASP A 311 -22.78 -9.73 -2.83
C ASP A 311 -23.54 -10.54 -3.91
N GLU A 312 -24.19 -11.63 -3.51
CA GLU A 312 -24.97 -12.49 -4.40
C GLU A 312 -26.17 -11.78 -5.07
N GLU A 313 -26.65 -10.66 -4.51
CA GLU A 313 -27.77 -9.89 -5.06
C GLU A 313 -27.33 -8.83 -6.08
N GLY A 314 -26.06 -8.40 -6.04
CA GLY A 314 -25.54 -7.42 -6.98
C GLY A 314 -24.57 -6.43 -6.35
N GLN A 315 -24.23 -5.40 -7.12
CA GLN A 315 -23.46 -4.28 -6.61
C GLN A 315 -24.36 -3.38 -5.76
N ALA A 316 -23.86 -2.92 -4.61
CA ALA A 316 -24.58 -1.98 -3.77
C ALA A 316 -24.59 -0.57 -4.38
N ASP A 317 -25.77 -0.11 -4.79
CA ASP A 317 -26.05 1.19 -5.40
C ASP A 317 -26.55 2.24 -4.38
N THR A 318 -27.29 1.82 -3.36
CA THR A 318 -27.80 2.66 -2.26
C THR A 318 -26.87 2.70 -1.05
N ARG A 319 -26.94 3.76 -0.23
CA ARG A 319 -26.17 3.88 1.03
C ARG A 319 -26.38 2.66 1.93
N GLU A 320 -27.64 2.25 2.13
CA GLU A 320 -27.99 1.16 3.04
C GLU A 320 -27.33 -0.15 2.63
N ARG A 321 -27.39 -0.51 1.33
CA ARG A 321 -26.74 -1.73 0.84
C ARG A 321 -25.22 -1.64 0.89
N LYS A 322 -24.63 -0.46 0.63
CA LYS A 322 -23.18 -0.25 0.76
C LYS A 322 -22.71 -0.56 2.18
N VAL A 323 -23.36 0.03 3.18
CA VAL A 323 -23.03 -0.18 4.60
C VAL A 323 -23.29 -1.62 5.03
N GLU A 324 -24.40 -2.21 4.61
CA GLU A 324 -24.76 -3.60 4.94
C GLU A 324 -23.71 -4.61 4.46
N ILE A 325 -23.34 -4.55 3.17
CA ILE A 325 -22.37 -5.49 2.58
C ILE A 325 -20.99 -5.29 3.22
N CYS A 326 -20.53 -4.04 3.38
CA CYS A 326 -19.24 -3.77 4.03
C CYS A 326 -19.23 -4.26 5.49
N THR A 327 -20.31 -4.07 6.22
CA THR A 327 -20.45 -4.57 7.60
C THR A 327 -20.40 -6.09 7.65
N GLN A 328 -21.15 -6.76 6.78
CA GLN A 328 -21.15 -8.22 6.70
C GLN A 328 -19.75 -8.77 6.37
N ALA A 329 -19.09 -8.20 5.37
CA ALA A 329 -17.75 -8.59 4.99
C ALA A 329 -16.73 -8.36 6.13
N TYR A 330 -16.82 -7.23 6.83
CA TYR A 330 -15.97 -6.94 8.00
C TYR A 330 -16.12 -7.99 9.08
N ARG A 331 -17.35 -8.38 9.42
CA ARG A 331 -17.61 -9.41 10.43
C ARG A 331 -17.04 -10.75 10.02
N ILE A 332 -17.19 -11.14 8.75
CA ILE A 332 -16.60 -12.39 8.25
C ILE A 332 -15.06 -12.33 8.33
N LEU A 333 -14.44 -11.25 7.86
CA LEU A 333 -12.98 -11.12 7.84
C LEU A 333 -12.39 -11.05 9.25
N VAL A 334 -12.94 -10.22 10.12
CA VAL A 334 -12.38 -9.97 11.45
C VAL A 334 -12.77 -11.09 12.42
N ASP A 335 -14.06 -11.43 12.51
CA ASP A 335 -14.55 -12.32 13.57
C ASP A 335 -14.37 -13.81 13.21
N GLU A 336 -14.39 -14.19 11.92
CA GLU A 336 -14.27 -15.59 11.49
C GLU A 336 -12.91 -15.96 10.89
N VAL A 337 -12.33 -15.09 10.06
CA VAL A 337 -11.00 -15.33 9.45
C VAL A 337 -9.87 -14.90 10.38
N GLY A 338 -10.09 -13.89 11.23
CA GLY A 338 -9.03 -13.28 12.04
C GLY A 338 -8.09 -12.40 11.20
N PHE A 339 -8.63 -11.79 10.14
CA PHE A 339 -7.93 -10.81 9.31
C PHE A 339 -7.71 -9.52 10.11
N ALA A 340 -6.55 -8.88 9.93
CA ALA A 340 -6.26 -7.63 10.63
C ALA A 340 -7.16 -6.50 10.07
N PRO A 341 -7.98 -5.82 10.91
CA PRO A 341 -8.94 -4.83 10.41
C PRO A 341 -8.27 -3.63 9.74
N GLU A 342 -7.05 -3.27 10.14
CA GLU A 342 -6.25 -2.23 9.51
C GLU A 342 -5.75 -2.58 8.09
N ASP A 343 -5.83 -3.85 7.68
CA ASP A 343 -5.47 -4.32 6.33
C ASP A 343 -6.70 -4.45 5.41
N ILE A 344 -7.90 -4.10 5.90
CA ILE A 344 -9.15 -4.13 5.14
C ILE A 344 -9.45 -2.73 4.60
N ILE A 345 -9.59 -2.64 3.28
CA ILE A 345 -10.01 -1.45 2.54
C ILE A 345 -11.37 -1.77 1.91
N PHE A 346 -12.40 -0.98 2.21
CA PHE A 346 -13.68 -1.12 1.51
C PHE A 346 -13.72 -0.24 0.27
N ASP A 347 -14.28 -0.76 -0.81
CA ASP A 347 -14.75 0.02 -1.95
C ASP A 347 -16.29 -0.08 -1.99
N PRO A 348 -17.00 0.95 -1.49
CA PRO A 348 -18.45 1.02 -1.54
C PRO A 348 -19.06 1.20 -2.94
N ASN A 349 -18.28 1.05 -4.02
CA ASN A 349 -18.62 1.32 -5.42
C ASN A 349 -18.93 2.79 -5.70
N ILE A 350 -18.01 3.46 -6.40
CA ILE A 350 -18.28 4.77 -7.01
C ILE A 350 -18.97 4.57 -8.36
N PHE A 351 -20.18 5.12 -8.51
CA PHE A 351 -20.93 5.11 -9.76
C PHE A 351 -20.98 6.48 -10.43
N ALA A 352 -21.27 6.48 -11.73
CA ALA A 352 -21.38 7.69 -12.53
C ALA A 352 -22.62 8.51 -12.14
N VAL A 353 -22.45 9.82 -12.00
CA VAL A 353 -23.55 10.79 -11.80
C VAL A 353 -23.83 11.56 -13.09
N ALA A 354 -24.92 12.34 -13.08
CA ALA A 354 -25.35 13.15 -14.22
C ALA A 354 -25.48 12.34 -15.53
N THR A 355 -26.01 11.12 -15.42
CA THR A 355 -26.24 10.23 -16.57
C THR A 355 -27.55 10.55 -17.31
N GLY A 356 -28.38 11.44 -16.77
CA GLY A 356 -29.74 11.71 -17.25
C GLY A 356 -30.78 10.67 -16.81
N ILE A 357 -30.45 9.83 -15.83
CA ILE A 357 -31.34 8.83 -15.22
C ILE A 357 -31.54 9.25 -13.76
N GLU A 358 -32.79 9.44 -13.34
CA GLU A 358 -33.13 10.03 -12.04
C GLU A 358 -32.60 9.19 -10.88
N GLU A 359 -32.67 7.87 -11.02
CA GLU A 359 -32.18 6.89 -10.04
C GLU A 359 -30.66 7.04 -9.77
N HIS A 360 -29.90 7.59 -10.72
CA HIS A 360 -28.44 7.74 -10.60
C HIS A 360 -28.03 9.07 -9.94
N ASN A 361 -28.96 10.01 -9.74
CA ASN A 361 -28.66 11.33 -9.22
C ASN A 361 -28.08 11.27 -7.79
N ASN A 362 -28.49 10.27 -7.00
CA ASN A 362 -28.10 10.18 -5.60
C ASN A 362 -26.82 9.36 -5.35
N TYR A 363 -26.25 8.71 -6.37
CA TYR A 363 -25.13 7.76 -6.19
C TYR A 363 -23.90 8.37 -5.50
N ALA A 364 -23.55 9.62 -5.78
CA ALA A 364 -22.43 10.28 -5.11
C ALA A 364 -22.74 10.57 -3.63
N VAL A 365 -23.96 11.03 -3.32
CA VAL A 365 -24.42 11.25 -1.94
C VAL A 365 -24.41 9.94 -1.16
N ASP A 366 -24.93 8.86 -1.75
CA ASP A 366 -24.97 7.54 -1.13
C ASP A 366 -23.57 7.01 -0.81
N PHE A 367 -22.59 7.22 -1.70
CA PHE A 367 -21.20 6.89 -1.42
C PHE A 367 -20.61 7.74 -0.29
N ILE A 368 -20.76 9.07 -0.34
CA ILE A 368 -20.20 10.01 0.65
C ILE A 368 -20.76 9.72 2.05
N GLU A 369 -22.05 9.44 2.18
CA GLU A 369 -22.66 9.10 3.46
C GLU A 369 -22.26 7.70 3.94
N ALA A 370 -22.17 6.72 3.04
CA ALA A 370 -21.67 5.39 3.38
C ALA A 370 -20.23 5.42 3.89
N VAL A 371 -19.37 6.28 3.32
CA VAL A 371 -17.99 6.52 3.81
C VAL A 371 -18.05 6.88 5.30
N GLY A 372 -18.84 7.89 5.66
CA GLY A 372 -18.92 8.36 7.05
C GLY A 372 -19.43 7.29 8.01
N GLU A 373 -20.44 6.52 7.60
CA GLU A 373 -21.02 5.46 8.42
C GLU A 373 -20.07 4.27 8.59
N ILE A 374 -19.40 3.83 7.52
CA ILE A 374 -18.40 2.75 7.56
C ILE A 374 -17.24 3.16 8.47
N LYS A 375 -16.70 4.38 8.33
CA LYS A 375 -15.60 4.86 9.20
C LYS A 375 -16.01 4.95 10.67
N ALA A 376 -17.28 5.24 10.96
CA ALA A 376 -17.80 5.34 12.31
C ALA A 376 -18.06 3.96 12.95
N THR A 377 -18.42 2.95 12.16
CA THR A 377 -18.92 1.67 12.66
C THR A 377 -17.91 0.52 12.53
N LEU A 378 -16.99 0.58 11.58
CA LEU A 378 -16.01 -0.47 11.27
C LEU A 378 -14.60 0.02 11.64
N PRO A 379 -14.12 -0.20 12.87
CA PRO A 379 -12.88 0.39 13.36
C PRO A 379 -11.68 -0.13 12.57
N HIS A 380 -10.72 0.77 12.32
CA HIS A 380 -9.46 0.56 11.59
C HIS A 380 -9.57 0.28 10.09
N ALA A 381 -10.73 -0.14 9.60
CA ALA A 381 -10.94 -0.30 8.17
C ALA A 381 -10.75 1.03 7.43
N MET A 382 -10.19 0.94 6.23
CA MET A 382 -10.03 2.08 5.33
C MET A 382 -11.08 2.06 4.24
N ILE A 383 -11.19 3.16 3.50
CA ILE A 383 -12.09 3.30 2.36
C ILE A 383 -11.32 3.80 1.14
N SER A 384 -11.58 3.16 0.01
CA SER A 384 -11.09 3.50 -1.33
C SER A 384 -12.24 3.58 -2.33
N GLY A 385 -11.91 3.95 -3.57
CA GLY A 385 -12.80 3.86 -4.71
C GLY A 385 -12.14 4.34 -6.00
N GLY A 386 -12.63 3.82 -7.13
CA GLY A 386 -12.31 4.31 -8.48
C GLY A 386 -12.90 5.69 -8.75
N VAL A 387 -12.18 6.76 -8.43
CA VAL A 387 -12.70 8.14 -8.51
C VAL A 387 -13.09 8.52 -9.93
N SER A 388 -12.34 8.05 -10.93
CA SER A 388 -12.65 8.30 -12.34
C SER A 388 -14.07 7.87 -12.74
N ASN A 389 -14.68 6.90 -12.04
CA ASN A 389 -16.02 6.40 -12.32
C ASN A 389 -17.12 7.45 -12.08
N VAL A 390 -16.98 8.34 -11.09
CA VAL A 390 -18.02 9.36 -10.79
C VAL A 390 -18.27 10.28 -12.00
N SER A 391 -17.23 10.49 -12.80
CA SER A 391 -17.22 11.42 -13.94
C SER A 391 -17.47 10.77 -15.30
N PHE A 392 -17.87 9.49 -15.35
CA PHE A 392 -17.88 8.70 -16.60
C PHE A 392 -18.78 9.32 -17.69
N SER A 393 -19.88 9.97 -17.30
CA SER A 393 -20.83 10.66 -18.17
C SER A 393 -20.19 11.79 -18.99
N PHE A 394 -19.03 12.31 -18.57
CA PHE A 394 -18.31 13.43 -19.18
C PHE A 394 -17.00 13.03 -19.86
N ARG A 395 -16.84 11.75 -20.24
CA ARG A 395 -15.67 11.28 -21.01
C ARG A 395 -15.40 12.17 -22.23
N GLY A 396 -14.14 12.63 -22.36
CA GLY A 396 -13.71 13.57 -23.40
C GLY A 396 -13.79 15.05 -23.01
N ASN A 397 -14.29 15.37 -21.80
CA ASN A 397 -14.27 16.73 -21.24
C ASN A 397 -13.48 16.74 -19.93
N ASP A 398 -12.15 16.66 -20.04
CA ASP A 398 -11.26 16.54 -18.88
C ASP A 398 -11.39 17.69 -17.86
N PRO A 399 -11.53 18.98 -18.23
CA PRO A 399 -11.73 20.04 -17.26
C PRO A 399 -12.96 19.84 -16.35
N VAL A 400 -14.07 19.35 -16.90
CA VAL A 400 -15.28 19.06 -16.11
C VAL A 400 -15.08 17.81 -15.27
N ARG A 401 -14.41 16.78 -15.79
CA ARG A 401 -14.12 15.56 -15.01
C ARG A 401 -13.23 15.84 -13.81
N GLU A 402 -12.15 16.61 -14.01
CA GLU A 402 -11.23 17.03 -12.93
C GLU A 402 -11.96 17.85 -11.87
N ALA A 403 -12.89 18.74 -12.28
CA ALA A 403 -13.74 19.47 -11.34
C ALA A 403 -14.66 18.54 -10.54
N ILE A 404 -15.30 17.55 -11.19
CA ILE A 404 -16.11 16.53 -10.51
C ILE A 404 -15.27 15.75 -9.51
N HIS A 405 -14.06 15.32 -9.88
CA HIS A 405 -13.16 14.59 -8.98
C HIS A 405 -12.80 15.42 -7.75
N ALA A 406 -12.40 16.68 -7.95
CA ALA A 406 -11.99 17.56 -6.87
C ALA A 406 -13.12 17.86 -5.87
N VAL A 407 -14.33 18.13 -6.36
CA VAL A 407 -15.51 18.35 -5.51
C VAL A 407 -15.92 17.06 -4.79
N PHE A 408 -16.00 15.94 -5.51
CA PHE A 408 -16.37 14.65 -4.93
C PHE A 408 -15.40 14.24 -3.81
N LEU A 409 -14.09 14.33 -4.08
CA LEU A 409 -13.06 14.01 -3.11
C LEU A 409 -13.07 14.96 -1.91
N TYR A 410 -13.31 16.26 -2.10
CA TYR A 410 -13.44 17.22 -1.00
C TYR A 410 -14.48 16.77 0.04
N TYR A 411 -15.67 16.33 -0.41
CA TYR A 411 -16.71 15.84 0.49
C TYR A 411 -16.41 14.45 1.06
N CYS A 412 -15.80 13.55 0.27
CA CYS A 412 -15.36 12.24 0.78
C CYS A 412 -14.30 12.37 1.88
N PHE A 413 -13.36 13.31 1.76
CA PHE A 413 -12.33 13.57 2.77
C PHE A 413 -12.92 14.01 4.09
N GLN A 414 -13.94 14.87 4.07
CA GLN A 414 -14.63 15.30 5.28
C GLN A 414 -15.31 14.15 6.02
N LYS A 415 -15.71 13.10 5.28
CA LYS A 415 -16.31 11.88 5.84
C LYS A 415 -15.28 10.81 6.21
N GLY A 416 -14.00 11.02 5.89
CA GLY A 416 -12.89 10.16 6.31
C GLY A 416 -12.46 9.10 5.30
N MET A 417 -12.67 9.33 4.00
CA MET A 417 -12.08 8.49 2.95
C MET A 417 -10.54 8.56 2.99
N ASP A 418 -9.86 7.41 2.97
CA ASP A 418 -8.43 7.30 3.24
C ASP A 418 -7.57 7.34 1.96
N MET A 419 -8.07 6.76 0.87
CA MET A 419 -7.34 6.62 -0.39
C MET A 419 -8.28 6.58 -1.59
N GLY A 420 -7.75 6.70 -2.80
CA GLY A 420 -8.55 6.56 -4.01
C GLY A 420 -7.71 6.27 -5.24
N ILE A 421 -8.32 5.53 -6.16
CA ILE A 421 -7.74 5.19 -7.47
C ILE A 421 -8.02 6.37 -8.39
N VAL A 422 -6.97 7.13 -8.70
CA VAL A 422 -6.99 8.45 -9.30
C VAL A 422 -5.88 8.60 -10.33
N ASN A 423 -6.03 9.56 -11.24
CA ASN A 423 -4.91 10.07 -11.99
C ASN A 423 -4.14 11.10 -11.13
N ALA A 424 -3.09 10.66 -10.45
CA ALA A 424 -2.34 11.47 -9.48
C ALA A 424 -1.87 12.84 -10.03
N GLY A 425 -1.54 12.92 -11.32
CA GLY A 425 -1.08 14.16 -11.96
C GLY A 425 -2.20 15.13 -12.40
N GLN A 426 -3.48 14.79 -12.22
CA GLN A 426 -4.64 15.54 -12.72
C GLN A 426 -5.67 15.90 -11.63
N LEU A 427 -5.28 15.88 -10.35
CA LEU A 427 -6.18 16.30 -9.28
C LEU A 427 -6.24 17.83 -9.19
N ALA A 428 -7.36 18.41 -9.63
CA ALA A 428 -7.63 19.83 -9.45
C ALA A 428 -7.79 20.18 -7.96
N ILE A 429 -7.40 21.40 -7.59
CA ILE A 429 -7.60 21.90 -6.23
C ILE A 429 -8.98 22.54 -6.15
N TYR A 430 -9.78 22.08 -5.17
CA TYR A 430 -11.16 22.50 -4.96
C TYR A 430 -11.36 24.03 -4.93
N ASP A 431 -10.47 24.74 -4.22
CA ASP A 431 -10.55 26.20 -4.07
C ASP A 431 -10.16 26.98 -5.32
N ASP A 432 -9.44 26.35 -6.25
CA ASP A 432 -9.01 26.96 -7.52
C ASP A 432 -10.03 26.76 -8.65
N LEU A 433 -11.07 25.96 -8.42
CA LEU A 433 -12.12 25.73 -9.42
C LEU A 433 -12.91 27.02 -9.68
N PRO A 434 -13.21 27.35 -10.96
CA PRO A 434 -14.08 28.47 -11.29
C PRO A 434 -15.42 28.35 -10.56
N GLN A 435 -15.86 29.43 -9.90
CA GLN A 435 -17.02 29.42 -9.01
C GLN A 435 -18.29 28.86 -9.66
N GLU A 436 -18.58 29.24 -10.92
CA GLU A 436 -19.75 28.76 -11.66
C GLU A 436 -19.70 27.24 -11.89
N LEU A 437 -18.54 26.72 -12.28
CA LEU A 437 -18.33 25.29 -12.51
C LEU A 437 -18.37 24.51 -11.20
N ARG A 438 -17.67 25.00 -10.16
CA ARG A 438 -17.67 24.37 -8.84
C ARG A 438 -19.08 24.22 -8.30
N GLN A 439 -19.87 25.28 -8.33
CA GLN A 439 -21.23 25.27 -7.80
C GLN A 439 -22.15 24.30 -8.58
N ALA A 440 -22.04 24.25 -9.91
CA ALA A 440 -22.82 23.29 -10.70
C ALA A 440 -22.40 21.83 -10.46
N VAL A 441 -21.10 21.59 -10.23
CA VAL A 441 -20.60 20.27 -9.85
C VAL A 441 -21.07 19.88 -8.44
N GLU A 442 -21.04 20.82 -7.48
CA GLU A 442 -21.59 20.59 -6.13
C GLU A 442 -23.08 20.25 -6.19
N ASP A 443 -23.85 20.98 -6.99
CA ASP A 443 -25.29 20.72 -7.19
C ASP A 443 -25.55 19.28 -7.67
N VAL A 444 -24.67 18.72 -8.52
CA VAL A 444 -24.73 17.33 -9.02
C VAL A 444 -24.22 16.33 -7.98
N VAL A 445 -23.04 16.55 -7.41
CA VAL A 445 -22.39 15.61 -6.46
C VAL A 445 -23.21 15.45 -5.19
N LEU A 446 -23.82 16.54 -4.72
CA LEU A 446 -24.63 16.55 -3.50
C LEU A 446 -26.13 16.43 -3.76
N ASN A 447 -26.53 16.28 -5.03
CA ASN A 447 -27.94 16.15 -5.44
C ASN A 447 -28.84 17.25 -4.82
N LEU A 448 -28.41 18.52 -4.90
CA LEU A 448 -29.06 19.64 -4.20
C LEU A 448 -30.30 20.18 -4.91
N ARG A 449 -30.47 19.86 -6.20
CA ARG A 449 -31.48 20.43 -7.08
C ARG A 449 -31.96 19.40 -8.09
N GLU A 450 -33.21 19.55 -8.54
CA GLU A 450 -33.77 18.70 -9.60
C GLU A 450 -33.12 18.97 -10.98
N ASP A 451 -32.69 20.21 -11.24
CA ASP A 451 -32.10 20.65 -12.50
C ASP A 451 -30.56 20.56 -12.54
N SER A 452 -29.92 19.92 -11.56
CA SER A 452 -28.45 19.86 -11.42
C SER A 452 -27.76 19.31 -12.68
N THR A 453 -28.28 18.20 -13.24
CA THR A 453 -27.69 17.54 -14.41
C THR A 453 -27.75 18.44 -15.66
N GLU A 454 -28.90 19.05 -15.93
CA GLU A 454 -29.09 19.95 -17.08
C GLU A 454 -28.15 21.16 -16.98
N ARG A 455 -28.08 21.77 -15.80
CA ARG A 455 -27.21 22.92 -15.52
C ARG A 455 -25.72 22.58 -15.74
N LEU A 456 -25.27 21.41 -15.28
CA LEU A 456 -23.88 20.99 -15.48
C LEU A 456 -23.58 20.72 -16.96
N LEU A 457 -24.51 20.10 -17.70
CA LEU A 457 -24.37 19.87 -19.15
C LEU A 457 -24.24 21.19 -19.92
N ASP A 458 -25.07 22.18 -19.61
CA ASP A 458 -25.02 23.52 -20.23
C ASP A 458 -23.67 24.22 -19.98
N ILE A 459 -23.15 24.11 -18.76
CA ILE A 459 -21.84 24.66 -18.41
C ILE A 459 -20.72 23.86 -19.09
N ALA A 460 -20.84 22.54 -19.16
CA ALA A 460 -19.82 21.65 -19.73
C ALA A 460 -19.52 21.95 -21.20
N GLU A 461 -20.51 22.42 -21.98
CA GLU A 461 -20.29 22.86 -23.36
C GLU A 461 -19.27 24.01 -23.47
N LYS A 462 -19.18 24.90 -22.47
CA LYS A 462 -18.18 25.98 -22.43
C LYS A 462 -16.74 25.46 -22.32
N TYR A 463 -16.57 24.25 -21.80
CA TYR A 463 -15.27 23.60 -21.56
C TYR A 463 -14.96 22.50 -22.59
N ARG A 464 -15.87 22.27 -23.55
CA ARG A 464 -15.67 21.26 -24.58
C ARG A 464 -14.63 21.73 -25.60
N GLY A 465 -13.53 20.99 -25.74
CA GLY A 465 -12.48 21.28 -26.73
C GLY A 465 -11.39 22.27 -26.28
N THR A 466 -11.41 22.74 -25.03
CA THR A 466 -10.30 23.49 -24.42
C THR A 466 -9.19 22.53 -23.99
N GLY A 467 -8.54 21.89 -24.97
CA GLY A 467 -7.32 21.12 -24.73
C GLY A 467 -6.24 22.05 -24.17
N LYS A 468 -5.87 21.82 -22.90
CA LYS A 468 -5.06 22.73 -22.05
C LYS A 468 -5.69 24.12 -21.95
N VAL A 469 -6.27 24.42 -20.79
CA VAL A 469 -6.40 25.81 -20.34
C VAL A 469 -5.01 26.44 -20.47
N GLU A 470 -4.87 27.45 -21.34
CA GLU A 470 -3.65 28.26 -21.40
C GLU A 470 -3.27 28.64 -19.97
N GLU A 471 -2.00 28.47 -19.60
CA GLU A 471 -1.49 29.05 -18.36
C GLU A 471 -1.89 30.52 -18.34
N ASP A 472 -2.89 30.84 -17.53
CA ASP A 472 -3.33 32.20 -17.37
C ASP A 472 -2.10 33.00 -16.93
N ARG A 473 -1.78 34.08 -17.65
CA ARG A 473 -0.66 34.96 -17.28
C ARG A 473 -0.90 35.62 -15.92
N SER A 474 -2.13 35.51 -15.36
CA SER A 474 -2.45 35.81 -13.96
C SER A 474 -1.89 34.80 -12.95
N ALA A 475 -1.48 33.59 -13.36
CA ALA A 475 -0.93 32.53 -12.50
C ALA A 475 0.43 32.87 -11.86
N GLN A 476 0.95 34.08 -12.09
CA GLN A 476 2.10 34.63 -11.36
C GLN A 476 1.74 35.77 -10.40
N GLU A 477 0.47 36.18 -10.31
CA GLU A 477 0.03 37.21 -9.36
C GLU A 477 0.32 36.81 -7.91
N TRP A 478 0.32 35.52 -7.60
CA TRP A 478 0.67 35.03 -6.27
C TRP A 478 2.07 35.48 -5.83
N ARG A 479 3.01 35.66 -6.77
CA ARG A 479 4.36 36.15 -6.44
C ARG A 479 4.36 37.57 -5.84
N SER A 480 3.30 38.33 -6.08
CA SER A 480 3.08 39.68 -5.54
C SER A 480 2.31 39.69 -4.21
N TRP A 481 1.80 38.55 -3.73
CA TRP A 481 1.07 38.47 -2.46
C TRP A 481 1.98 38.63 -1.23
N PRO A 482 1.42 38.96 -0.05
CA PRO A 482 2.15 38.93 1.21
C PRO A 482 2.85 37.59 1.47
N VAL A 483 3.97 37.60 2.22
CA VAL A 483 4.83 36.41 2.44
C VAL A 483 4.06 35.19 2.94
N GLU A 484 3.15 35.37 3.92
CA GLU A 484 2.37 34.26 4.49
C GLU A 484 1.47 33.59 3.44
N LYS A 485 0.77 34.38 2.62
CA LYS A 485 -0.07 33.91 1.50
C LYS A 485 0.75 33.23 0.41
N ARG A 486 2.00 33.67 0.18
CA ARG A 486 2.91 33.03 -0.78
C ARG A 486 3.43 31.70 -0.27
N LEU A 487 3.75 31.60 1.01
CA LEU A 487 4.14 30.34 1.65
C LEU A 487 2.99 29.34 1.62
N GLU A 488 1.77 29.77 1.94
CA GLU A 488 0.54 28.96 1.83
C GLU A 488 0.36 28.45 0.39
N HIS A 489 0.42 29.34 -0.61
CA HIS A 489 0.32 28.96 -2.01
C HIS A 489 1.44 28.01 -2.47
N ALA A 490 2.69 28.26 -2.06
CA ALA A 490 3.84 27.43 -2.41
C ALA A 490 3.75 26.02 -1.79
N LEU A 491 3.27 25.92 -0.54
CA LEU A 491 2.99 24.66 0.15
C LEU A 491 1.88 23.87 -0.55
N VAL A 492 0.79 24.54 -0.93
CA VAL A 492 -0.36 23.91 -1.61
C VAL A 492 -0.02 23.48 -3.03
N LYS A 493 0.83 24.23 -3.74
CA LYS A 493 1.19 23.98 -5.15
C LYS A 493 2.50 23.21 -5.34
N GLY A 494 3.19 22.84 -4.26
CA GLY A 494 4.48 22.13 -4.33
C GLY A 494 5.59 22.94 -5.03
N ILE A 495 5.56 24.27 -4.92
CA ILE A 495 6.53 25.18 -5.56
C ILE A 495 7.67 25.42 -4.56
N THR A 496 8.88 24.97 -4.88
CA THR A 496 10.10 25.17 -4.08
C THR A 496 10.77 26.51 -4.31
#